data_AF-A0A9E3DG41-F1
#
_entry.id   AF-A0A9E3DG41-F1
#
_cell.length_a   1.000
_cell.length_b   1.000
_cell.length_c   1.000
_cell.angle_alpha   90.00
_cell.angle_beta   90.00
_cell.angle_gamma   90.00
#
_symmetry.space_group_name_H-M   'P 1'
#
loop_
_entity.id
_entity.type
_entity.pdbx_description
1 polymer ?
#
loop_
_entity_poly.entity_id
_entity_poly.type
_entity_poly.pdbx_seq_one_letter_code
_entity_poly.pdbx_strand_id
1 'polypeptide(L)' 'MRSNARMQQYGYQCEDCETSIFPTAPRSELSWLKDRQHVVKEVAKHTTLDSWILEGLGFLDEHSDHSVILVSRRR' A
#
# COMPACT_ATOMS: atom_id res chain seq x y z
N MET A 1 5.53 -5.49 -32.89
CA MET A 1 5.27 -4.15 -32.31
C MET A 1 5.14 -4.32 -30.80
N ARG A 2 6.09 -3.80 -30.01
CA ARG A 2 6.01 -3.88 -28.54
C ARG A 2 5.01 -2.81 -28.07
N SER A 3 3.88 -3.23 -27.53
CA SER A 3 2.98 -2.30 -26.83
C SER A 3 3.73 -1.71 -25.64
N ASN A 4 3.99 -0.40 -25.68
CA ASN A 4 4.37 0.39 -24.51
C ASN A 4 3.13 0.50 -23.61
N ALA A 5 2.77 -0.58 -22.93
CA ALA A 5 1.80 -0.53 -21.86
C ALA A 5 2.42 0.34 -20.75
N ARG A 6 1.94 1.57 -20.61
CA ARG A 6 2.33 2.43 -19.48
C ARG A 6 1.94 1.68 -18.19
N MET A 7 2.92 1.21 -17.44
CA MET A 7 2.67 0.54 -16.16
C MET A 7 2.07 1.57 -15.20
N GLN A 8 0.81 1.36 -14.83
CA GLN A 8 0.17 2.08 -13.74
C GLN A 8 0.77 1.59 -12.43
N GLN A 9 1.24 2.52 -11.60
CA GLN A 9 1.69 2.23 -10.24
C GLN A 9 0.58 2.64 -9.26
N TYR A 10 0.31 1.79 -8.28
CA TYR A 10 -0.68 2.03 -7.24
C TYR A 10 0.00 2.33 -5.90
N GLY A 11 -0.70 3.02 -5.00
CA GLY A 11 -0.14 3.44 -3.74
C GLY A 11 -1.20 3.91 -2.75
N TYR A 12 -0.74 4.27 -1.55
CA TYR A 12 -1.55 4.97 -0.55
C TYR A 12 -1.18 6.45 -0.54
N GLN A 13 -2.19 7.29 -0.35
CA GLN A 13 -2.03 8.71 -0.08
C GLN A 13 -2.77 9.02 1.21
N CYS A 14 -2.10 9.66 2.15
CA CYS A 14 -2.76 10.31 3.28
C CYS A 14 -3.18 11.70 2.82
N GLU A 15 -4.46 12.04 2.96
CA GLU A 15 -4.97 13.35 2.58
C GLU A 15 -4.58 14.41 3.63
N ASP A 16 -4.50 14.05 4.90
CA ASP A 16 -4.15 14.98 5.99
C ASP A 16 -2.66 15.37 6.01
N CYS A 17 -1.76 14.41 5.76
CA CYS A 17 -0.31 14.63 5.75
C CYS A 17 0.25 15.02 4.37
N GLU A 18 -0.56 14.91 3.32
CA GLU A 18 -0.13 15.07 1.93
C GLU A 18 1.03 14.13 1.50
N THR A 19 1.25 13.02 2.23
CA THR A 19 2.28 12.01 1.94
C THR A 19 1.73 10.81 1.17
N SER A 20 2.57 10.20 0.33
CA SER A 20 2.25 8.95 -0.36
C SER A 20 3.41 7.96 -0.44
N ILE A 21 3.05 6.68 -0.47
CA ILE A 21 3.93 5.56 -0.77
C ILE A 21 3.38 4.75 -1.94
N PHE A 22 4.25 4.08 -2.68
CA PHE A 22 3.88 3.28 -3.85
C PHE A 22 4.55 1.90 -3.81
N PRO A 23 4.13 1.02 -2.88
CA PRO A 23 4.69 -0.32 -2.76
C PRO A 23 4.57 -1.09 -4.07
N THR A 24 5.48 -2.03 -4.29
CA THR A 24 5.48 -2.84 -5.53
C THR A 24 4.43 -3.95 -5.45
N ALA A 25 3.15 -3.55 -5.50
CA ALA A 25 2.00 -4.44 -5.42
C ALA A 25 0.85 -3.95 -6.33
N PRO A 26 0.01 -4.85 -6.86
CA PRO A 26 -1.20 -4.48 -7.59
C PRO A 26 -2.23 -3.82 -6.68
N ARG A 27 -3.16 -3.06 -7.28
CA ARG A 27 -4.22 -2.36 -6.54
C ARG A 27 -5.03 -3.27 -5.61
N SER A 28 -5.32 -4.51 -6.02
CA SER A 28 -6.09 -5.47 -5.24
C SER A 28 -5.40 -5.87 -3.95
N GLU A 29 -4.08 -6.03 -3.97
CA GLU A 29 -3.29 -6.39 -2.79
C GLU A 29 -3.18 -5.23 -1.80
N LEU A 30 -3.03 -4.00 -2.31
CA LEU A 30 -3.09 -2.80 -1.47
C LEU A 30 -4.48 -2.62 -0.86
N SER A 31 -5.56 -2.82 -1.62
CA SER A 31 -6.91 -2.79 -1.05
C SER A 31 -7.08 -3.81 0.06
N TRP A 32 -6.62 -5.04 -0.17
CA TRP A 32 -6.69 -6.11 0.83
C TRP A 32 -5.89 -5.78 2.09
N LEU A 33 -4.67 -5.24 1.94
CA LEU A 33 -3.83 -4.87 3.07
C LEU A 33 -4.49 -3.78 3.93
N LYS A 34 -5.10 -2.77 3.29
CA LYS A 34 -5.86 -1.73 4.01
C LYS A 34 -7.04 -2.33 4.80
N ASP A 35 -7.82 -3.20 4.17
CA ASP A 35 -9.01 -3.81 4.80
C ASP A 35 -8.66 -4.83 5.91
N ARG A 36 -7.46 -5.43 5.84
CA ARG A 36 -7.02 -6.52 6.72
C ARG A 36 -5.81 -6.15 7.57
N GLN A 37 -5.52 -4.86 7.75
CA GLN A 37 -4.37 -4.36 8.50
C GLN A 37 -4.19 -5.07 9.85
N HIS A 38 -5.27 -5.22 10.63
CA HIS A 38 -5.23 -5.88 11.94
C HIS A 38 -4.78 -7.36 11.87
N VAL A 39 -5.20 -8.12 10.85
CA VAL A 39 -4.78 -9.51 10.67
C VAL A 39 -3.30 -9.56 10.32
N VAL A 40 -2.86 -8.69 9.39
CA VAL A 40 -1.47 -8.64 8.96
C VAL A 40 -0.55 -8.26 10.12
N LYS A 41 -0.97 -7.35 11.02
CA LYS A 41 -0.24 -7.04 12.26
C LYS A 41 -0.01 -8.27 13.14
N GLU A 42 -1.01 -9.13 13.30
CA GLU A 42 -0.85 -10.36 14.08
C GLU A 42 0.08 -11.36 13.38
N VAL A 43 -0.08 -11.55 12.06
CA VAL A 43 0.79 -12.45 11.29
C VAL A 43 2.25 -12.00 11.32
N ALA A 44 2.52 -10.69 11.24
CA ALA A 44 3.86 -10.12 11.27
C ALA A 44 4.64 -10.45 12.56
N LYS A 45 3.96 -10.80 13.66
CA LYS A 45 4.61 -11.22 14.91
C LYS A 45 5.22 -12.63 14.83
N HIS A 46 4.81 -13.43 13.86
CA HIS A 46 5.12 -14.86 13.79
C HIS A 46 5.89 -15.26 12.52
N THR A 47 5.96 -14.38 11.52
CA THR A 47 6.67 -14.66 10.27
C THR A 47 7.25 -13.38 9.67
N THR A 48 8.28 -13.55 8.84
CA THR A 48 8.69 -12.54 7.88
C THR A 48 7.65 -12.38 6.79
N LEU A 49 7.40 -11.14 6.39
CA LEU A 49 6.49 -10.75 5.32
C LEU A 49 7.27 -10.04 4.21
N ASP A 50 6.69 -9.99 3.01
CA ASP A 50 7.26 -9.27 1.89
C ASP A 50 7.43 -7.78 2.22
N SER A 51 8.48 -7.16 1.67
CA SER A 51 8.83 -5.77 1.98
C SER A 51 7.72 -4.78 1.64
N TRP A 52 6.94 -5.03 0.58
CA TRP A 52 5.82 -4.18 0.20
C TRP A 52 4.69 -4.21 1.25
N ILE A 53 4.52 -5.35 1.94
CA ILE A 53 3.54 -5.50 3.02
C ILE A 53 3.99 -4.68 4.22
N LEU A 54 5.27 -4.79 4.59
CA LEU A 54 5.82 -4.06 5.74
C LEU A 54 5.80 -2.55 5.50
N GLU A 55 6.16 -2.10 4.29
CA GLU A 55 6.08 -0.69 3.88
C GLU A 55 4.62 -0.18 3.95
N GLY A 56 3.70 -0.91 3.34
CA GLY A 56 2.28 -0.56 3.36
C GLY A 56 1.68 -0.56 4.76
N LEU A 57 2.05 -1.55 5.57
CA LEU A 57 1.56 -1.69 6.94
C LEU A 57 2.08 -0.57 7.83
N GLY A 58 3.37 -0.22 7.73
CA GLY A 58 3.96 0.88 8.49
C GLY A 58 3.28 2.21 8.18
N PHE A 59 3.07 2.52 6.89
CA PHE A 59 2.35 3.72 6.49
C PHE A 59 0.92 3.76 7.03
N LEU A 60 0.17 2.66 6.93
CA LEU A 60 -1.20 2.59 7.46
C LEU A 60 -1.25 2.65 8.98
N ASP A 61 -0.21 2.21 9.68
CA ASP A 61 -0.11 2.29 11.14
C ASP A 61 0.17 3.72 11.60
N GLU A 62 1.13 4.40 10.96
CA GLU A 62 1.47 5.80 11.23
C GLU A 62 0.30 6.76 10.96
N HIS A 63 -0.62 6.38 10.07
CA HIS A 63 -1.75 7.21 9.63
C HIS A 63 -3.11 6.59 10.00
N SER A 64 -3.18 5.85 11.12
CA SER A 64 -4.39 5.10 11.52
C SER A 64 -5.63 5.98 11.74
N ASP A 65 -5.41 7.23 12.14
CA ASP A 65 -6.47 8.21 12.44
C ASP A 65 -6.68 9.24 11.31
N HIS A 66 -6.05 9.03 10.15
CA HIS A 66 -6.10 9.93 8.99
C HIS A 66 -6.92 9.35 7.83
N SER A 67 -7.33 10.20 6.89
CA SER A 67 -7.94 9.78 5.64
C SER A 67 -6.89 9.25 4.67
N VAL A 68 -6.76 7.92 4.60
CA VAL A 68 -5.88 7.24 3.64
C VAL A 68 -6.67 6.67 2.46
N ILE A 69 -6.31 7.08 1.24
CA ILE A 69 -6.95 6.64 -0.01
C ILE A 69 -5.99 5.87 -0.93
N LEU A 70 -6.56 5.04 -1.81
CA LEU A 70 -5.82 4.31 -2.85
C LEU A 70 -5.68 5.16 -4.11
N VAL A 71 -4.47 5.55 -4.43
CA VAL A 71 -4.14 6.36 -5.61
C VAL A 71 -3.47 5.53 -6.71
N SER A 72 -3.38 6.11 -7.90
CA SER A 72 -2.61 5.56 -9.01
C SER A 72 -1.85 6.66 -9.74
N ARG A 73 -0.63 6.37 -10.17
CA ARG A 73 0.17 7.25 -11.02
C ARG A 73 0.73 6.50 -12.22
N ARG A 74 1.00 7.24 -13.30
CA ARG A 74 1.77 6.71 -14.43
C ARG A 74 3.23 6.65 -14.03
N ARG A 75 3.87 5.51 -14.26
CA ARG A 75 5.31 5.36 -14.13
C ARG A 75 6.04 5.83 -15.37
#